data_AF-A0A0N1EF36-F1
#
_entry.id   AF-A0A0N1EF36-F1
#
_cell.length_a   1.000
_cell.length_b   1.000
_cell.length_c   1.000
_cell.angle_alpha   90.00
_cell.angle_beta   90.00
_cell.angle_gamma   90.00
#
_symmetry.space_group_name_H-M   'P 1'
#
loop_
_entity.id
_entity.type
_entity.pdbx_description
1 polymer ?
#
loop_
_entity_poly.entity_id
_entity_poly.type
_entity_poly.pdbx_seq_one_letter_code
_entity_poly.pdbx_strand_id
1 'polypeptide(L)'
;MDAPLYPPAQQFTPPRRLPRLLGTKDTAIADLKAIPEAWAIILAEIPNVEARIGNDMIKPHLGNFSFRSLVQFGVVKPDMLDRVDVKLKTLGER
;
A
#
# COMPACT_ATOMS: atom_id res chain seq x y z
N MET A 1 30.69 46.79 2.50
CA MET A 1 30.19 45.50 2.00
C MET A 1 29.00 45.13 2.85
N ASP A 2 27.81 45.18 2.29
CA ASP A 2 26.55 44.80 2.96
C ASP A 2 26.44 43.27 2.90
N ALA A 3 26.34 42.60 4.05
CA ALA A 3 26.19 41.15 4.08
C ALA A 3 24.73 40.80 3.70
N PRO A 4 24.49 39.81 2.82
CA PRO A 4 23.13 39.41 2.48
C PRO A 4 22.41 38.88 3.73
N LEU A 5 21.32 39.55 4.10
CA LEU A 5 20.43 39.14 5.19
C LEU A 5 19.72 37.85 4.81
N TYR A 6 20.04 36.76 5.50
CA TYR A 6 19.30 35.51 5.35
C TYR A 6 17.91 35.67 5.98
N PRO A 7 16.84 35.16 5.33
CA PRO A 7 15.53 35.14 5.95
C PRO A 7 15.56 34.29 7.23
N PRO A 8 14.77 34.65 8.26
CA PRO A 8 14.68 33.86 9.48
C PRO A 8 14.23 32.43 9.16
N ALA A 9 14.78 31.46 9.90
CA ALA A 9 14.43 30.05 9.74
C ALA A 9 12.91 29.87 9.87
N GLN A 10 12.30 29.19 8.90
CA GLN A 10 10.87 28.86 8.96
C GLN A 10 10.61 27.97 10.19
N GLN A 11 9.51 28.23 10.89
CA GLN A 11 9.09 27.40 12.03
C GLN A 11 8.81 25.97 11.56
N PHE A 12 9.40 25.00 12.25
CA PHE A 12 9.13 23.59 12.02
C PHE A 12 7.67 23.26 12.35
N THR A 13 6.90 22.85 11.36
CA THR A 13 5.54 22.33 11.55
C THR A 13 5.59 20.80 11.50
N PRO A 14 5.21 20.09 12.58
CA PRO A 14 5.22 18.63 12.55
C PRO A 14 4.19 18.10 11.54
N PRO A 15 4.51 17.03 10.79
CA PRO A 15 3.60 16.50 9.78
C PRO A 15 2.35 15.91 10.44
N ARG A 16 1.17 16.30 9.96
CA ARG A 16 -0.10 15.70 10.36
C ARG A 16 -0.24 14.31 9.72
N ARG A 17 -0.53 13.29 10.53
CA ARG A 17 -0.86 11.95 10.02
C ARG A 17 -2.24 11.99 9.34
N LEU A 18 -2.29 11.59 8.07
CA LEU A 18 -3.53 11.44 7.32
C LEU A 18 -4.23 10.11 7.69
N PRO A 19 -5.56 10.01 7.55
CA PRO A 19 -6.27 8.74 7.66
C PRO A 19 -5.69 7.75 6.65
N ARG A 20 -5.38 6.53 7.10
CA ARG A 20 -4.76 5.51 6.26
C ARG A 20 -5.84 4.82 5.44
N LEU A 21 -6.05 5.28 4.21
CA LEU A 21 -6.94 4.61 3.27
C LEU A 21 -6.32 3.26 2.87
N LEU A 22 -7.11 2.19 2.93
CA LEU A 22 -6.70 0.87 2.45
C LEU A 22 -6.53 0.93 0.92
N GLY A 23 -5.39 0.45 0.42
CA GLY A 23 -5.09 0.46 -1.00
C GLY A 23 -3.92 -0.46 -1.36
N THR A 24 -3.88 -0.89 -2.62
CA THR A 24 -2.89 -1.90 -3.07
C THR A 24 -1.46 -1.36 -3.18
N LYS A 25 -1.29 -0.04 -3.12
CA LYS A 25 -0.01 0.67 -3.24
C LYS A 25 0.65 0.94 -1.89
N ASP A 26 -0.12 1.42 -0.92
CA ASP A 26 0.40 2.00 0.33
C ASP A 26 0.09 1.14 1.57
N THR A 27 -0.68 0.07 1.40
CA THR A 27 -0.98 -0.91 2.46
C THR A 27 -0.14 -2.18 2.26
N ALA A 28 0.47 -2.67 3.34
CA ALA A 28 1.23 -3.92 3.28
C ALA A 28 0.29 -5.11 3.08
N ILE A 29 0.78 -6.16 2.43
CA ILE A 29 0.00 -7.38 2.19
C ILE A 29 -0.40 -8.02 3.52
N ALA A 30 0.47 -7.96 4.54
CA ALA A 30 0.15 -8.43 5.89
C ALA A 30 -1.03 -7.69 6.53
N ASP A 31 -1.09 -6.36 6.39
CA ASP A 31 -2.20 -5.54 6.89
C ASP A 31 -3.51 -5.88 6.16
N LEU A 32 -3.45 -6.04 4.83
CA LEU A 32 -4.61 -6.43 4.03
C LEU A 32 -5.11 -7.85 4.38
N LYS A 33 -4.18 -8.76 4.71
CA LYS A 33 -4.51 -10.13 5.15
C LYS A 33 -5.11 -10.17 6.56
N ALA A 34 -4.75 -9.22 7.42
CA ALA A 34 -5.31 -9.10 8.77
C ALA A 34 -6.77 -8.62 8.77
N ILE A 35 -7.25 -8.03 7.67
CA ILE A 35 -8.62 -7.54 7.51
C ILE A 35 -9.40 -8.55 6.65
N PRO A 36 -10.34 -9.34 7.22
CA PRO A 36 -11.03 -10.41 6.48
C PRO A 36 -11.79 -9.89 5.24
N GLU A 37 -12.42 -8.73 5.34
CA GLU A 37 -13.20 -8.12 4.24
C GLU A 37 -12.29 -7.68 3.07
N ALA A 38 -11.15 -7.06 3.38
CA ALA A 38 -10.16 -6.68 2.39
C ALA A 38 -9.52 -7.92 1.75
N TRP A 39 -9.25 -8.96 2.54
CA TRP A 39 -8.69 -10.22 2.05
C TRP A 39 -9.66 -10.96 1.12
N ALA A 40 -10.96 -10.95 1.42
CA ALA A 40 -11.98 -11.54 0.56
C ALA A 40 -12.03 -10.87 -0.82
N ILE A 41 -11.91 -9.54 -0.87
CA ILE A 41 -11.82 -8.78 -2.14
C ILE A 41 -10.60 -9.22 -2.96
N ILE A 42 -9.45 -9.38 -2.31
CA ILE A 42 -8.20 -9.79 -2.95
C ILE A 42 -8.32 -11.21 -3.50
N LEU A 43 -8.85 -12.15 -2.73
CA LEU A 43 -9.06 -13.53 -3.16
C LEU A 43 -10.03 -13.63 -4.35
N ALA A 44 -11.04 -12.76 -4.40
CA ALA A 44 -12.03 -12.73 -5.48
C ALA A 44 -11.45 -12.20 -6.81
N GLU A 45 -10.56 -11.20 -6.77
CA GLU A 45 -9.99 -10.59 -7.98
C GLU A 45 -8.67 -11.23 -8.43
N ILE A 46 -7.90 -11.79 -7.50
CA ILE A 46 -6.56 -12.31 -7.75
C ILE A 46 -6.55 -13.83 -7.51
N PRO A 47 -6.78 -14.64 -8.55
CA PRO A 47 -6.78 -16.08 -8.39
C PRO A 47 -5.38 -16.58 -8.01
N ASN A 48 -5.34 -17.58 -7.12
CA ASN A 48 -4.11 -18.20 -6.62
C ASN A 48 -3.13 -17.23 -5.92
N VAL A 49 -3.62 -16.10 -5.40
CA VAL A 49 -2.78 -15.12 -4.72
C VAL A 49 -1.99 -15.73 -3.56
N GLU A 50 -2.59 -16.65 -2.79
CA GLU A 50 -1.92 -17.30 -1.66
C GLU A 50 -0.72 -18.15 -2.06
N ALA A 51 -0.84 -18.92 -3.14
CA ALA A 51 0.29 -19.70 -3.68
C ALA A 51 1.41 -18.78 -4.18
N ARG A 52 1.02 -17.63 -4.75
CA ARG A 52 1.95 -16.64 -5.29
C ARG A 52 2.72 -15.88 -4.22
N ILE A 53 2.06 -15.46 -3.15
CA ILE A 53 2.70 -14.74 -2.03
C ILE A 53 3.30 -15.69 -0.98
N GLY A 54 2.93 -16.97 -1.02
CA GLY A 54 3.38 -18.01 -0.10
C GLY A 54 4.75 -18.61 -0.45
N ASN A 55 5.37 -18.23 -1.57
CA ASN A 55 6.72 -18.63 -1.93
C ASN A 55 7.73 -18.13 -0.88
N ASP A 56 8.70 -18.97 -0.51
CA ASP A 56 9.75 -18.68 0.48
C ASP A 56 10.51 -17.38 0.21
N MET A 57 10.59 -16.94 -1.05
CA MET A 57 11.18 -15.64 -1.39
C MET A 57 10.32 -14.42 -1.02
N ILE A 58 8.99 -14.51 -1.08
CA ILE A 58 8.09 -13.35 -0.91
C ILE A 58 7.52 -13.31 0.51
N LYS A 59 7.28 -14.48 1.10
CA LYS A 59 6.71 -14.67 2.43
C LYS A 59 7.36 -13.83 3.55
N PRO A 60 8.70 -13.69 3.66
CA PRO A 60 9.30 -12.88 4.72
C PRO A 60 9.09 -11.36 4.52
N HIS A 61 8.70 -10.92 3.33
CA HIS A 61 8.58 -9.51 2.97
C HIS A 61 7.14 -9.00 2.95
N LEU A 62 6.15 -9.83 3.27
CA LEU A 62 4.71 -9.47 3.22
C LEU A 62 4.33 -8.31 4.16
N GLY A 63 5.10 -8.08 5.23
CA GLY A 63 4.89 -6.95 6.14
C GLY A 63 5.37 -5.60 5.59
N ASN A 64 6.19 -5.60 4.53
CA ASN A 64 6.75 -4.38 3.94
C ASN A 64 6.34 -4.19 2.48
N PHE A 65 5.98 -5.27 1.77
CA PHE A 65 5.52 -5.21 0.40
C PHE A 65 4.03 -4.94 0.31
N SER A 66 3.67 -4.08 -0.65
CA SER A 66 2.33 -3.90 -1.15
C SER A 66 2.15 -4.72 -2.44
N PHE A 67 0.90 -4.97 -2.82
CA PHE A 67 0.62 -5.71 -4.06
C PHE A 67 1.12 -4.98 -5.31
N ARG A 68 1.15 -3.65 -5.30
CA ARG A 68 1.69 -2.85 -6.41
C ARG A 68 3.17 -3.13 -6.65
N SER A 69 3.95 -3.38 -5.59
CA SER A 69 5.36 -3.78 -5.69
C SER A 69 5.52 -5.15 -6.36
N LEU A 70 4.56 -6.05 -6.17
CA LEU A 70 4.57 -7.39 -6.76
C LEU A 70 4.29 -7.41 -8.28
N VAL A 71 3.83 -6.30 -8.85
CA VAL A 71 3.61 -6.17 -10.30
C VAL A 71 4.93 -6.29 -11.06
N GLN A 72 6.02 -5.72 -10.54
CA GLN A 72 7.34 -5.77 -11.18
C GLN A 72 7.89 -7.20 -11.29
N PHE A 73 7.46 -8.09 -10.39
CA PHE A 73 7.85 -9.49 -10.36
C PHE A 73 6.91 -10.39 -11.18
N GLY A 74 5.92 -9.83 -11.87
CA GLY A 74 4.95 -10.59 -12.67
C GLY A 74 3.96 -11.43 -11.85
N VAL A 75 3.94 -11.24 -10.53
CA VAL A 75 3.12 -12.02 -9.60
C VAL A 75 1.64 -11.61 -9.68
N VAL A 76 1.38 -10.33 -9.97
CA VAL A 76 0.04 -9.76 -10.06
C VAL A 76 -0.05 -8.81 -11.24
N LYS A 77 -1.21 -8.81 -11.91
CA LYS A 77 -1.46 -7.91 -13.04
C LYS A 77 -1.97 -6.56 -12.54
N PRO A 78 -1.55 -5.43 -13.15
CA PRO A 78 -1.99 -4.11 -12.74
C PRO A 78 -3.52 -3.94 -12.84
N ASP A 79 -4.15 -4.48 -13.88
CA ASP A 79 -5.61 -4.42 -14.07
C ASP A 79 -6.40 -5.04 -12.92
N MET A 80 -5.88 -6.12 -12.32
CA MET A 80 -6.52 -6.77 -11.17
C MET A 80 -6.41 -5.89 -9.93
N LEU A 81 -5.27 -5.23 -9.75
CA LEU A 81 -5.05 -4.34 -8.60
C LEU A 81 -5.91 -3.09 -8.67
N ASP A 82 -6.09 -2.52 -9.86
CA ASP A 82 -6.98 -1.37 -10.03
C ASP A 82 -8.45 -1.72 -9.68
N ARG A 83 -8.91 -2.93 -10.00
CA ARG A 83 -10.24 -3.42 -9.54
C ARG A 83 -10.31 -3.60 -8.03
N VAL A 84 -9.25 -4.15 -7.42
CA VAL A 84 -9.15 -4.30 -5.97
C VAL A 84 -9.15 -2.94 -5.29
N ASP A 85 -8.42 -1.95 -5.78
CA ASP A 85 -8.39 -0.59 -5.22
C ASP A 85 -9.76 0.08 -5.24
N VAL A 86 -10.53 -0.06 -6.32
CA VAL A 86 -11.91 0.46 -6.37
C VAL A 86 -12.77 -0.15 -5.27
N LYS A 87 -12.66 -1.46 -5.03
CA LYS A 87 -13.42 -2.16 -3.99
C LYS A 87 -12.92 -1.84 -2.57
N LEU A 88 -11.60 -1.76 -2.36
CA LEU A 88 -11.02 -1.42 -1.07
C LEU A 88 -11.36 0.01 -0.63
N LYS A 89 -11.50 0.96 -1.57
CA LYS A 89 -11.97 2.32 -1.25
C LYS A 89 -13.33 2.31 -0.56
N THR A 90 -14.25 1.44 -0.98
CA THR A 90 -15.57 1.32 -0.35
C THR A 90 -15.52 0.81 1.09
N LEU A 91 -14.45 0.12 1.48
CA LEU A 91 -14.21 -0.31 2.87
C LEU A 91 -13.49 0.76 3.71
N GLY A 92 -12.61 1.57 3.09
CA GLY A 92 -11.81 2.58 3.78
C GLY A 92 -12.52 3.92 4.04
N GLU A 93 -13.69 4.15 3.45
CA GLU A 93 -14.53 5.34 3.69
C GLU A 93 -15.45 5.21 4.92
N ARG A 94 -15.35 4.11 5.68
CA ARG A 94 -16.16 3.82 6.87
C ARG A 94 -15.39 4.08 8.16
#